data_AF-A0A534RH83-F1
#
_entry.id   AF-A0A534RH83-F1
#
_cell.length_a   1.000
_cell.length_b   1.000
_cell.length_c   1.000
_cell.angle_alpha   90.00
_cell.angle_beta   90.00
_cell.angle_gamma   90.00
#
_symmetry.space_group_name_H-M   'P 1'
#
loop_
_entity.id
_entity.type
_entity.pdbx_description
1 polymer ?
#
loop_
_entity_poly.entity_id
_entity_poly.type
_entity_poly.pdbx_seq_one_letter_code
_entity_poly.pdbx_strand_id
1 'polypeptide(L)'
;RERRARTARAAAWLMVLATAAPWAAYGANGGLMSLKRVAVPEPSNLGSFVKDRTACVQLGKAFFWDMQAASDGVVACGTCHFAGGVDQRSKNTLHPGANKLFEKGAPNSTLT
;
A
#
# COMPACT_ATOMS: atom_id res chain seq x y z
N ARG A 1 -65.93 22.62 -11.10
CA ARG A 1 -65.65 22.70 -12.55
C ARG A 1 -64.65 23.83 -12.74
N GLU A 2 -63.40 23.70 -13.16
CA GLU A 2 -62.59 22.61 -13.69
C GLU A 2 -61.13 22.93 -13.31
N ARG A 3 -60.47 21.99 -12.64
CA ARG A 3 -59.00 21.91 -12.63
C ARG A 3 -58.61 21.43 -14.03
N ARG A 4 -57.66 22.08 -14.72
CA ARG A 4 -56.81 21.41 -15.72
C ARG A 4 -55.57 22.24 -16.10
N ALA A 5 -54.44 21.67 -15.70
CA ALA A 5 -53.21 21.57 -16.47
C ALA A 5 -52.44 22.86 -16.82
N ARG A 6 -51.85 23.51 -15.81
CA ARG A 6 -50.62 24.28 -16.01
C ARG A 6 -49.40 23.39 -15.75
N THR A 7 -48.88 22.86 -16.86
CA THR A 7 -47.45 22.71 -17.13
C THR A 7 -46.63 21.89 -16.13
N ALA A 8 -46.68 20.57 -16.33
CA ALA A 8 -45.67 19.63 -15.86
C ALA A 8 -44.31 19.90 -16.54
N ARG A 9 -43.52 20.83 -16.01
CA ARG A 9 -42.10 21.02 -16.35
C ARG A 9 -41.32 21.51 -15.12
N ALA A 10 -41.40 20.78 -14.01
CA ALA A 10 -40.64 21.14 -12.80
C ALA A 10 -39.99 19.93 -12.08
N ALA A 11 -39.97 18.74 -12.70
CA ALA A 11 -39.54 17.51 -12.03
C ALA A 11 -38.40 16.78 -12.77
N ALA A 12 -37.47 17.51 -13.39
CA ALA A 12 -36.31 16.91 -14.07
C ALA A 12 -34.95 17.39 -13.53
N TRP A 13 -34.90 17.98 -12.33
CA TRP A 13 -33.66 18.44 -11.70
C TRP A 13 -33.45 17.87 -10.29
N LEU A 14 -33.93 16.66 -10.01
CA LEU A 14 -33.82 16.04 -8.68
C LEU A 14 -33.42 14.56 -8.67
N MET A 15 -32.89 14.01 -9.76
CA MET A 15 -32.56 12.57 -9.82
C MET A 15 -31.30 12.23 -10.64
N VAL A 16 -30.17 12.93 -10.43
CA VAL A 16 -28.84 12.45 -10.88
C VAL A 16 -27.77 12.74 -9.81
N LEU A 17 -27.98 12.26 -8.58
CA LEU A 17 -27.01 12.40 -7.49
C LEU A 17 -26.88 11.12 -6.66
N ALA A 18 -26.85 9.95 -7.31
CA ALA A 18 -26.78 8.68 -6.59
C ALA A 18 -25.90 7.57 -7.22
N THR A 19 -25.06 7.84 -8.23
CA THR A 19 -24.17 6.78 -8.78
C THR A 19 -22.72 7.20 -9.04
N ALA A 20 -22.26 8.33 -8.49
CA ALA A 20 -20.83 8.68 -8.55
C ALA A 20 -20.07 8.13 -7.34
N ALA A 21 -19.45 6.97 -7.56
CA ALA A 21 -18.18 6.53 -7.00
C ALA A 21 -18.07 6.24 -5.47
N PRO A 22 -17.95 4.96 -5.09
CA PRO A 22 -17.38 4.52 -3.80
C PRO A 22 -15.91 4.94 -3.58
N TRP A 23 -15.32 5.78 -4.45
CA TRP A 23 -13.94 6.25 -4.31
C TRP A 23 -13.79 7.42 -3.33
N ALA A 24 -14.87 8.05 -2.87
CA ALA A 24 -14.79 9.20 -1.95
C ALA A 24 -14.17 8.87 -0.56
N ALA A 25 -13.84 7.61 -0.26
CA ALA A 25 -13.03 7.24 0.90
C ALA A 25 -11.50 7.34 0.68
N TYR A 26 -11.03 7.53 -0.56
CA TYR A 26 -9.65 7.91 -0.84
C TYR A 26 -9.49 9.43 -0.70
N GLY A 27 -9.35 9.90 0.54
CA GLY A 27 -8.75 11.18 0.90
C GLY A 27 -9.25 12.41 0.13
N ALA A 28 -10.42 12.93 0.51
CA ALA A 28 -11.03 14.15 -0.06
C ALA A 28 -10.22 15.47 0.10
N ASN A 29 -8.93 15.44 0.45
CA ASN A 29 -8.09 16.64 0.59
C ASN A 29 -6.70 16.54 -0.07
N GLY A 30 -6.40 15.50 -0.87
CA GLY A 30 -5.14 15.43 -1.63
C GLY A 30 -3.84 15.42 -0.80
N GLY A 31 -3.93 15.37 0.52
CA GLY A 31 -2.79 15.28 1.44
C GLY A 31 -2.53 13.84 1.84
N LEU A 32 -1.27 13.41 1.72
CA LEU A 32 -0.82 12.12 2.25
C LEU A 32 -1.14 12.05 3.74
N MET A 33 -2.02 11.13 4.15
CA MET A 33 -2.23 10.84 5.56
C MET A 33 -1.03 10.09 6.12
N SER A 34 -0.67 10.36 7.37
CA SER A 34 0.37 9.60 8.06
C SER A 34 -0.01 8.12 8.10
N LEU A 35 0.89 7.25 7.64
CA LEU A 35 0.70 5.79 7.71
C LEU A 35 0.52 5.30 9.15
N LYS A 36 0.97 6.06 10.17
CA LYS A 36 0.73 5.73 11.58
C LYS A 36 -0.76 5.66 11.95
N ARG A 37 -1.64 6.30 11.17
CA ARG A 37 -3.09 6.30 11.39
C ARG A 37 -3.83 5.26 10.55
N VAL A 38 -3.13 4.60 9.63
CA VAL A 38 -3.70 3.55 8.79
C VAL A 38 -3.65 2.25 9.59
N ALA A 39 -4.82 1.65 9.83
CA ALA A 39 -4.88 0.34 10.47
C ALA A 39 -4.14 -0.69 9.60
N VAL A 40 -3.33 -1.54 10.22
CA VAL A 40 -2.65 -2.62 9.52
C VAL A 40 -3.70 -3.66 9.12
N PRO A 41 -3.86 -3.98 7.82
CA PRO A 41 -4.83 -4.98 7.39
C PRO A 41 -4.40 -6.37 7.88
N GLU A 42 -5.36 -7.12 8.42
CA GLU A 42 -5.14 -8.49 8.91
C GLU A 42 -5.99 -9.49 8.13
N PRO A 43 -5.49 -10.71 7.89
CA PRO A 43 -6.29 -11.79 7.34
C PRO A 43 -7.47 -12.10 8.25
N SER A 44 -8.65 -12.36 7.67
CA SER A 44 -9.87 -12.67 8.44
C SER A 44 -9.77 -13.96 9.28
N ASN A 45 -8.83 -14.85 8.92
CA ASN A 45 -8.59 -16.14 9.57
C ASN A 45 -7.32 -16.17 10.43
N LEU A 46 -6.74 -15.02 10.79
CA LEU A 46 -5.48 -14.96 11.55
C LEU A 46 -5.54 -15.78 12.86
N GLY A 47 -6.69 -15.76 13.55
CA GLY A 47 -6.91 -16.51 14.79
C GLY A 47 -6.87 -18.03 14.65
N SER A 48 -6.95 -18.57 13.44
CA SER A 48 -6.79 -20.01 13.19
C SER A 48 -5.34 -20.48 13.30
N PHE A 49 -4.38 -19.57 13.22
CA PHE A 49 -2.94 -19.87 13.21
C PHE A 49 -2.18 -19.18 14.34
N VAL A 50 -2.65 -18.01 14.79
CA VAL A 50 -1.98 -17.19 15.79
C VAL A 50 -2.76 -17.21 17.09
N LYS A 51 -2.22 -17.93 18.09
CA LYS A 51 -2.79 -18.00 19.44
C LYS A 51 -2.60 -16.69 20.22
N ASP A 52 -1.44 -16.05 20.07
CA ASP A 52 -1.09 -14.79 20.72
C ASP A 52 -0.50 -13.82 19.69
N ARG A 53 -1.27 -12.79 19.34
CA ARG A 53 -0.86 -11.76 18.38
C ARG A 53 0.32 -10.94 18.88
N THR A 54 0.38 -10.64 20.18
CA THR A 54 1.46 -9.84 20.75
C THR A 54 2.77 -10.61 20.69
N ALA A 55 2.76 -11.88 21.09
CA ALA A 55 3.93 -12.75 20.96
C ALA A 55 4.35 -12.93 19.50
N CYS A 56 3.39 -13.10 18.57
CA CYS A 56 3.68 -13.20 17.15
C CYS A 56 4.36 -11.95 16.58
N VAL A 57 3.91 -10.75 16.98
CA VAL A 57 4.56 -9.48 16.58
C VAL A 57 5.98 -9.38 17.14
N GLN A 58 6.21 -9.79 18.39
CA GLN A 58 7.55 -9.80 18.99
C GLN A 58 8.48 -10.77 18.27
N LEU A 59 8.02 -11.99 18.02
CA LEU A 59 8.75 -13.00 17.26
C LEU A 59 9.11 -12.51 15.86
N GLY A 60 8.15 -11.92 15.13
CA GLY A 60 8.38 -11.37 13.80
C GLY A 60 9.46 -10.27 13.79
N LYS A 61 9.48 -9.39 14.81
CA LYS A 61 10.53 -8.38 14.96
C LYS A 61 11.90 -8.98 15.24
N ALA A 62 11.97 -10.08 16.00
CA ALA A 62 13.22 -10.79 16.23
C ALA A 62 13.72 -11.45 14.93
N PHE A 63 12.85 -12.19 14.24
CA PHE A 63 13.17 -12.88 12.99
C PHE A 63 13.56 -11.94 11.86
N PHE A 64 13.06 -10.69 11.87
CA PHE A 64 13.45 -9.69 10.89
C PHE A 64 14.97 -9.48 10.80
N TRP A 65 15.69 -9.72 11.90
CA TRP A 65 17.14 -9.59 12.00
C TRP A 65 17.87 -10.93 12.16
N ASP A 66 17.17 -12.06 12.06
CA ASP A 66 17.76 -13.38 12.25
C ASP A 66 18.26 -13.96 10.93
N MET A 67 19.56 -14.22 10.87
CA MET A 67 20.22 -14.80 9.70
C MET A 67 19.84 -16.26 9.47
N GLN A 68 19.45 -16.98 10.53
CA GLN A 68 19.04 -18.39 10.44
C GLN A 68 17.69 -18.55 9.72
N ALA A 69 16.94 -17.46 9.54
CA ALA A 69 15.73 -17.47 8.72
C ALA A 69 16.04 -17.56 7.21
N ALA A 70 17.27 -17.23 6.77
CA ALA A 70 17.69 -17.41 5.40
C ALA A 70 18.27 -18.79 5.15
N SER A 71 18.07 -19.31 3.93
CA SER A 71 18.54 -20.63 3.53
C SER A 71 20.07 -20.75 3.53
N ASP A 72 20.80 -19.65 3.38
CA ASP A 72 22.26 -19.62 3.35
C ASP A 72 22.89 -19.22 4.70
N GLY A 73 22.10 -18.76 5.67
CA GLY A 73 22.60 -18.24 6.95
C GLY A 73 23.39 -16.92 6.83
N VAL A 74 23.35 -16.24 5.69
CA VAL A 74 24.21 -15.06 5.37
C VAL A 74 23.40 -13.79 5.14
N VAL A 75 22.08 -13.86 5.03
CA VAL A 75 21.19 -12.68 4.95
C VAL A 75 20.04 -12.75 5.96
N ALA A 76 19.51 -11.59 6.38
CA ALA A 76 18.23 -11.46 7.07
C ALA A 76 17.35 -10.46 6.31
N CYS A 77 16.06 -10.35 6.66
CA CYS A 77 15.18 -9.34 6.07
C CYS A 77 15.75 -7.93 6.23
N GLY A 78 16.29 -7.63 7.42
CA GLY A 78 16.92 -6.36 7.74
C GLY A 78 18.22 -6.07 6.98
N THR A 79 18.90 -7.07 6.42
CA THR A 79 20.13 -6.82 5.63
C THR A 79 19.86 -5.91 4.43
N CYS A 80 18.70 -6.06 3.81
CA CYS A 80 18.26 -5.21 2.70
C CYS A 80 17.24 -4.17 3.16
N HIS A 81 16.29 -4.48 4.06
CA HIS A 81 15.16 -3.60 4.39
C HIS A 81 15.33 -2.74 5.66
N PHE A 82 16.57 -2.38 6.03
CA PHE A 82 16.87 -1.69 7.29
C PHE A 82 16.37 -0.24 7.40
N ALA A 83 16.11 0.44 6.27
CA ALA A 83 15.72 1.84 6.28
C ALA A 83 14.34 2.01 5.63
N GLY A 84 13.32 2.27 6.44
CA GLY A 84 11.94 2.46 5.94
C GLY A 84 11.39 1.25 5.15
N GLY A 85 11.99 0.06 5.31
CA GLY A 85 11.63 -1.11 4.53
C GLY A 85 12.15 -1.10 3.09
N VAL A 86 13.17 -0.29 2.76
CA VAL A 86 13.80 -0.27 1.42
C VAL A 86 15.28 -0.64 1.49
N ASP A 87 15.78 -1.17 0.38
CA ASP A 87 17.20 -1.36 0.14
C ASP A 87 17.83 -0.08 -0.39
N GLN A 88 18.44 0.67 0.53
CA GLN A 88 19.09 1.94 0.23
C GLN A 88 20.56 1.81 -0.18
N ARG A 89 21.03 0.60 -0.48
CA ARG A 89 22.37 0.42 -1.05
C ARG A 89 22.39 1.08 -2.44
N SER A 90 23.51 1.70 -2.79
CA SER A 90 23.73 2.33 -4.11
C SER A 90 24.47 1.43 -5.10
N LYS A 91 24.95 0.27 -4.62
CA LYS A 91 25.69 -0.69 -5.44
C LYS A 91 24.73 -1.67 -6.09
N ASN A 92 24.89 -1.84 -7.41
CA ASN A 92 24.06 -2.76 -8.19
C ASN A 92 22.55 -2.40 -8.16
N THR A 93 22.24 -1.14 -7.87
CA THR A 93 20.88 -0.60 -7.76
C THR A 93 20.60 0.20 -9.02
N LEU A 94 20.06 -0.47 -10.05
CA LEU A 94 19.77 0.13 -11.36
C LEU A 94 18.27 0.25 -11.54
N HIS A 95 17.82 1.44 -11.93
CA HIS A 95 16.44 1.64 -12.34
C HIS A 95 16.23 0.95 -13.70
N PRO A 96 15.05 0.35 -13.99
CA PRO A 96 14.75 -0.26 -15.29
C PRO A 96 14.63 0.74 -16.46
N GLY A 97 15.26 1.92 -16.34
CA GLY A 97 15.19 3.04 -17.28
C GLY A 97 13.82 3.72 -17.33
N ALA A 98 13.78 5.04 -17.50
CA ALA A 98 12.53 5.77 -17.75
C ALA A 98 11.87 5.37 -19.11
N ASN A 99 12.65 4.72 -19.97
CA ASN A 99 12.30 4.28 -21.31
C ASN A 99 11.92 2.78 -21.39
N LYS A 100 11.70 2.11 -20.25
CA LYS A 100 11.40 0.65 -20.16
C LYS A 100 12.52 -0.27 -20.66
N LEU A 101 13.73 0.26 -20.84
CA LEU A 101 14.92 -0.52 -21.13
C LEU A 101 15.76 -0.62 -19.86
N PHE A 102 16.10 -1.83 -19.43
CA PHE A 102 16.99 -2.03 -18.29
C PHE A 102 18.34 -1.35 -18.55
N GLU A 103 18.64 -0.32 -17.76
CA GLU A 103 19.98 0.25 -17.73
C GLU A 103 20.92 -0.84 -17.22
N LYS A 104 21.91 -1.21 -18.04
CA LYS A 104 22.93 -2.19 -17.68
C LYS A 104 24.12 -1.44 -17.11
N GLY A 105 24.32 -1.53 -15.79
CA GLY A 105 25.57 -1.17 -15.14
C GLY A 105 26.56 -2.33 -15.21
N ALA A 106 27.86 -2.03 -15.13
CA ALA A 106 28.87 -3.06 -14.91
C ALA A 106 28.63 -3.75 -13.54
N PRO A 107 29.07 -5.00 -13.34
CA PRO A 107 29.07 -5.63 -12.04
C PRO A 107 29.69 -4.70 -10.97
N ASN A 108 29.04 -4.57 -9.82
CA ASN A 108 29.51 -3.71 -8.71
C ASN A 108 29.56 -2.20 -9.02
N SER A 109 28.82 -1.75 -10.04
CA SER A 109 28.63 -0.32 -10.32
C SER A 109 27.90 0.39 -9.18
N THR A 110 28.24 1.67 -8.96
CA THR A 110 27.58 2.56 -7.99
C THR A 110 26.63 3.49 -8.72
N LEU A 111 25.43 3.67 -8.20
CA LEU A 111 24.57 4.79 -8.52
C LEU A 111 25.24 6.07 -7.99
N THR A 112 25.69 6.94 -8.90
CA THR A 112 26.25 8.27 -8.62
C THR A 112 25.19 9.34 -8.71
#